data_AF-A0A7S0IXF7-F1
#
_entry.id   AF-A0A7S0IXF7-F1
#
_cell.length_a   1.000
_cell.length_b   1.000
_cell.length_c   1.000
_cell.angle_alpha   90.00
_cell.angle_beta   90.00
_cell.angle_gamma   90.00
#
_symmetry.space_group_name_H-M   'P 1'
#
loop_
_entity.id
_entity.type
_entity.pdbx_description
1 polymer ?
#
loop_
_entity_poly.entity_id
_entity_poly.type
_entity_poly.pdbx_seq_one_letter_code
_entity_poly.pdbx_strand_id
1 'polypeptide(L)'
;AVWSSADLPTFPDAANLEVFYVEESLGGAAATLLQLTHAGIEFHFKGSVTTLQYFGTSFGPDVLLPRVLGERTLEWRNDSMVTCDRRELDHWQSRRRVGILRGAAWPRYAAWVAAYTTAHPGYQMFDVWSSADPAHATRWVEGCKCDEFVARSFER
;
A
#
# COMPACT_ATOMS: atom_id res chain seq x y z
N ALA A 1 -14.10 -4.74 -7.63
CA ALA A 1 -15.20 -4.35 -6.72
C ALA A 1 -15.01 -2.89 -6.34
N VAL A 2 -16.07 -2.09 -6.22
CA VAL A 2 -15.93 -0.70 -5.76
C VAL A 2 -15.67 -0.76 -4.26
N TRP A 3 -14.46 -0.38 -3.85
CA TRP A 3 -14.05 -0.37 -2.45
C TRP A 3 -14.54 0.92 -1.79
N SER A 4 -15.11 0.84 -0.60
CA SER A 4 -15.74 1.95 0.10
C SER A 4 -15.29 2.02 1.56
N SER A 5 -15.51 3.17 2.21
CA SER A 5 -15.24 3.31 3.64
C SER A 5 -16.08 2.36 4.52
N ALA A 6 -17.19 1.82 4.00
CA ALA A 6 -18.02 0.84 4.70
C ALA A 6 -17.39 -0.56 4.78
N ASP A 7 -16.37 -0.83 3.94
CA ASP A 7 -15.64 -2.10 3.95
C ASP A 7 -14.60 -2.15 5.10
N LEU A 8 -14.27 -0.98 5.65
CA LEU A 8 -13.36 -0.82 6.79
C LEU A 8 -14.11 -0.96 8.13
N PRO A 9 -13.45 -1.47 9.20
CA PRO A 9 -14.05 -1.50 10.52
C PRO A 9 -14.35 -0.09 11.03
N THR A 10 -15.27 0.03 11.99
CA THR A 10 -15.54 1.28 12.71
C THR A 10 -14.95 1.21 14.10
N PHE A 11 -14.56 2.37 14.64
CA PHE A 11 -14.00 2.50 15.98
C PHE A 11 -14.78 3.56 16.77
N PRO A 12 -14.96 3.39 18.10
CA PRO A 12 -15.53 4.43 18.94
C PRO A 12 -14.70 5.72 18.88
N ASP A 13 -15.33 6.90 18.95
CA ASP A 13 -14.62 8.19 18.86
C ASP A 13 -13.49 8.34 19.90
N ALA A 14 -13.70 7.81 21.10
CA ALA A 14 -12.74 7.83 22.20
C ALA A 14 -11.65 6.75 22.10
N ALA A 15 -11.64 5.91 21.05
CA ALA A 15 -10.63 4.89 20.86
C ALA A 15 -9.25 5.52 20.61
N ASN A 16 -8.20 4.84 21.09
CA ASN A 16 -6.82 5.11 20.72
C ASN A 16 -6.30 3.85 20.02
N LEU A 17 -6.11 3.92 18.71
CA LEU A 17 -5.60 2.83 17.91
C LEU A 17 -4.09 2.97 17.87
N GLU A 18 -3.35 1.95 18.30
CA GLU A 18 -1.90 1.93 18.10
C GLU A 18 -1.62 1.64 16.62
N VAL A 19 -0.80 2.47 15.98
CA VAL A 19 -0.49 2.37 14.56
C VAL A 19 0.91 1.81 14.41
N PHE A 20 1.04 0.77 13.59
CA PHE A 20 2.31 0.11 13.28
C PHE A 20 2.58 0.14 11.79
N TYR A 21 3.84 0.44 11.46
CA TYR A 21 4.43 0.09 10.17
C TYR A 21 4.84 -1.39 10.21
N VAL A 22 4.47 -2.15 9.18
CA VAL A 22 4.88 -3.54 9.01
C VAL A 22 5.50 -3.75 7.64
N GLU A 23 6.52 -4.61 7.58
CA GLU A 23 7.28 -4.88 6.37
C GLU A 23 7.78 -6.32 6.32
N GLU A 24 7.84 -6.88 5.11
CA GLU A 24 8.54 -8.12 4.79
C GLU A 24 9.38 -7.95 3.52
N SER A 25 10.48 -8.69 3.42
CA SER A 25 11.24 -8.80 2.17
C SER A 25 10.54 -9.79 1.23
N LEU A 26 10.33 -9.39 -0.03
CA LEU A 26 9.77 -10.29 -1.04
C LEU A 26 10.82 -11.34 -1.47
N GLY A 27 10.40 -12.60 -1.53
CA GLY A 27 11.25 -13.72 -1.94
C GLY A 27 11.42 -13.84 -3.47
N GLY A 28 12.45 -14.57 -3.89
CA GLY A 28 12.73 -14.90 -5.30
C GLY A 28 13.79 -14.01 -5.95
N ALA A 29 14.41 -14.52 -7.03
CA ALA A 29 15.60 -13.91 -7.62
C ALA A 29 15.39 -12.44 -8.07
N ALA A 30 14.25 -12.13 -8.66
CA ALA A 30 13.93 -10.76 -9.12
C ALA A 30 13.70 -9.80 -7.94
N ALA A 31 12.97 -10.24 -6.91
CA ALA A 31 12.72 -9.43 -5.72
C ALA A 31 14.01 -9.19 -4.92
N THR A 32 14.88 -10.20 -4.83
CA THR A 32 16.21 -10.05 -4.20
C THR A 32 17.10 -9.09 -4.98
N LEU A 33 17.12 -9.19 -6.32
CA LEU A 33 17.91 -8.29 -7.17
C LEU A 33 17.49 -6.82 -7.02
N LEU A 34 16.18 -6.58 -6.93
CA LEU A 34 15.59 -5.25 -6.84
C LEU A 34 15.38 -4.79 -5.39
N GLN A 35 15.77 -5.60 -4.39
CA GLN A 35 15.57 -5.35 -2.96
C GLN A 35 14.12 -4.96 -2.63
N LEU A 36 13.16 -5.67 -3.23
CA LEU A 36 11.74 -5.35 -3.06
C LEU A 36 11.27 -5.76 -1.66
N THR A 37 10.63 -4.83 -0.97
CA THR A 37 9.87 -5.10 0.24
C THR A 37 8.37 -4.94 -0.01
N HIS A 38 7.57 -5.63 0.79
CA HIS A 38 6.13 -5.40 0.87
C HIS A 38 5.83 -4.74 2.21
N ALA A 39 4.98 -3.73 2.20
CA ALA A 39 4.69 -2.90 3.36
C ALA A 39 3.19 -2.76 3.60
N GLY A 40 2.83 -2.58 4.88
CA GLY A 40 1.47 -2.34 5.31
C GLY A 40 1.39 -1.49 6.58
N ILE A 41 0.16 -1.25 7.02
CA ILE A 41 -0.15 -0.55 8.27
C ILE A 41 -1.06 -1.41 9.11
N GLU A 42 -0.68 -1.65 10.35
CA GLU A 42 -1.58 -2.30 11.32
C GLU A 42 -2.15 -1.27 12.30
N PHE A 43 -3.44 -1.41 12.61
CA PHE A 43 -4.15 -0.70 13.65
C PHE A 43 -4.56 -1.68 14.74
N HIS A 44 -4.03 -1.48 15.94
CA HIS A 44 -4.28 -2.34 17.09
C HIS A 44 -5.25 -1.64 18.06
N PHE A 45 -6.35 -2.32 18.40
CA PHE A 45 -7.34 -1.82 19.36
C PHE A 45 -8.01 -2.97 20.12
N LYS A 46 -7.90 -2.96 21.45
CA LYS A 46 -8.51 -3.95 22.36
C LYS A 46 -8.26 -5.41 21.96
N GLY A 47 -7.04 -5.73 21.53
CA GLY A 47 -6.65 -7.07 21.11
C GLY A 47 -7.06 -7.45 19.68
N SER A 48 -7.75 -6.56 18.95
CA SER A 48 -8.01 -6.70 17.52
C SER A 48 -6.93 -6.01 16.71
N VAL A 49 -6.57 -6.63 15.58
CA VAL A 49 -5.63 -6.07 14.58
C VAL A 49 -6.39 -5.85 13.27
N THR A 50 -6.22 -4.67 12.69
CA THR A 50 -6.66 -4.36 11.33
C THR A 50 -5.45 -4.00 10.50
N THR A 51 -5.17 -4.77 9.46
CA THR A 51 -4.03 -4.57 8.57
C THR A 51 -4.52 -4.00 7.25
N LEU A 52 -3.99 -2.85 6.85
CA LEU A 52 -4.18 -2.27 5.52
C LEU A 52 -2.92 -2.42 4.70
N GLN A 53 -3.06 -2.90 3.47
CA GLN A 53 -1.96 -3.08 2.53
C GLN A 53 -2.44 -2.79 1.12
N TYR A 54 -1.57 -2.21 0.29
CA TYR A 54 -1.86 -1.96 -1.12
C TYR A 54 -1.05 -2.92 -1.98
N PHE A 55 -1.71 -3.72 -2.82
CA PHE A 55 -1.03 -4.71 -3.65
C PHE A 55 -1.62 -4.81 -5.06
N GLY A 56 -0.81 -5.31 -5.99
CA GLY A 56 -1.25 -5.63 -7.35
C GLY A 56 -1.97 -6.98 -7.35
N THR A 57 -3.22 -7.00 -7.80
CA THR A 57 -4.06 -8.20 -7.81
C THR A 57 -3.52 -9.33 -8.70
N SER A 58 -2.66 -9.00 -9.66
CA SER A 58 -1.92 -9.93 -10.51
C SER A 58 -0.42 -9.66 -10.40
N PHE A 59 0.16 -9.84 -9.21
CA PHE A 59 1.58 -9.56 -8.99
C PHE A 59 2.47 -10.58 -9.72
N GLY A 60 3.25 -10.10 -10.69
CA GLY A 60 4.12 -10.90 -11.55
C GLY A 60 4.84 -10.01 -12.58
N PRO A 61 5.45 -10.59 -13.64
CA PRO A 61 6.10 -9.79 -14.69
C PRO A 61 5.17 -8.75 -15.33
N ASP A 62 3.86 -8.99 -15.30
CA ASP A 62 2.86 -8.11 -15.91
C ASP A 62 2.64 -6.77 -15.18
N VAL A 63 3.12 -6.63 -13.93
CA VAL A 63 3.15 -5.32 -13.24
C VAL A 63 4.35 -4.47 -13.67
N LEU A 64 5.36 -5.08 -14.30
CA LEU A 64 6.57 -4.41 -14.77
C LEU A 64 6.51 -4.13 -16.27
N LEU A 65 5.94 -5.05 -17.05
CA LEU A 65 5.93 -5.01 -18.50
C LEU A 65 4.54 -5.34 -19.03
N PRO A 66 4.03 -4.60 -20.04
CA PRO A 66 2.79 -4.98 -20.68
C PRO A 66 2.97 -6.24 -21.52
N ARG A 67 1.87 -6.97 -21.71
CA ARG A 67 1.80 -8.06 -22.68
C ARG A 67 1.57 -7.50 -24.08
N VAL A 68 2.16 -8.16 -25.07
CA VAL A 68 1.96 -7.84 -26.49
C VAL A 68 0.80 -8.67 -27.02
N LEU A 69 -0.33 -8.02 -27.34
CA LEU A 69 -1.50 -8.64 -27.98
C LEU A 69 -1.48 -8.35 -29.49
N GLY A 70 -0.63 -9.07 -30.24
CA GLY A 70 -0.42 -8.83 -31.67
C GLY A 70 0.57 -7.70 -31.97
N GLU A 71 0.58 -7.14 -33.18
CA GLU A 71 1.69 -6.28 -33.62
C GLU A 71 1.77 -4.91 -32.93
N ARG A 72 0.66 -4.37 -32.40
CA ARG A 72 0.59 -2.97 -31.93
C ARG A 72 -0.24 -2.73 -30.68
N THR A 73 -0.73 -3.79 -30.03
CA THR A 73 -1.57 -3.64 -28.83
C THR A 73 -0.80 -4.11 -27.61
N LEU A 74 -0.77 -3.26 -26.60
CA LEU A 74 -0.20 -3.56 -25.30
C LEU A 74 -1.33 -3.71 -24.29
N GLU A 75 -1.28 -4.78 -23.49
CA GLU A 75 -2.20 -5.02 -22.38
C GLU A 75 -1.41 -4.93 -21.07
N TRP A 76 -1.80 -4.00 -20.21
CA TRP A 76 -1.31 -3.95 -18.84
C TRP A 76 -2.22 -4.80 -17.95
N ARG A 77 -1.61 -5.68 -17.14
CA ARG A 77 -2.32 -6.42 -16.08
C ARG A 77 -1.75 -6.04 -14.73
N ASN A 78 -1.91 -4.76 -14.42
CA ASN A 78 -1.36 -4.16 -13.22
C ASN A 78 -2.45 -3.68 -12.26
N ASP A 79 -3.67 -4.22 -12.32
CA ASP A 79 -4.74 -3.81 -11.40
C ASP A 79 -4.32 -3.94 -9.94
N SER A 80 -4.69 -2.97 -9.11
CA SER A 80 -4.32 -2.88 -7.71
C SER A 80 -5.50 -2.50 -6.82
N MET A 81 -5.35 -2.74 -5.51
CA MET A 81 -6.28 -2.27 -4.51
C MET A 81 -5.63 -2.21 -3.13
N VAL A 82 -6.22 -1.41 -2.24
CA VAL A 82 -6.04 -1.59 -0.80
C VAL A 82 -6.90 -2.76 -0.33
N THR A 83 -6.34 -3.62 0.52
CA THR A 83 -7.10 -4.62 1.27
C THR A 83 -7.07 -4.35 2.76
N CYS A 84 -8.03 -4.96 3.45
CA CYS A 84 -8.22 -4.86 4.89
C CYS A 84 -8.34 -6.26 5.48
N ASP A 85 -7.30 -6.72 6.16
CA ASP A 85 -7.30 -7.96 6.93
C ASP A 85 -7.63 -7.66 8.40
N ARG A 86 -8.57 -8.39 8.99
CA ARG A 86 -8.98 -8.20 10.41
C ARG A 86 -8.32 -9.20 11.36
N ARG A 87 -7.13 -9.67 10.98
CA ARG A 87 -6.32 -10.63 11.72
C ARG A 87 -4.88 -10.20 11.69
N GLU A 88 -4.14 -10.59 12.72
CA GLU A 88 -2.69 -10.51 12.69
C GLU A 88 -2.15 -11.41 11.58
N LEU A 89 -1.19 -10.88 10.81
CA LEU A 89 -0.49 -11.63 9.78
C LEU A 89 0.90 -11.98 10.33
N ASP A 90 1.27 -13.24 10.22
CA ASP A 90 2.48 -13.82 10.82
C ASP A 90 3.72 -13.76 9.90
N HIS A 91 3.57 -13.27 8.67
CA HIS A 91 4.66 -13.15 7.70
C HIS A 91 5.51 -11.89 7.85
N TRP A 92 5.04 -10.88 8.60
CA TRP A 92 5.79 -9.64 8.78
C TRP A 92 7.12 -9.89 9.50
N GLN A 93 8.22 -9.48 8.87
CA GLN A 93 9.57 -9.63 9.43
C GLN A 93 9.94 -8.46 10.34
N SER A 94 9.37 -7.28 10.07
CA SER A 94 9.55 -6.07 10.87
C SER A 94 8.20 -5.47 11.22
N ARG A 95 8.04 -5.09 12.49
CA ARG A 95 6.87 -4.36 13.00
C ARG A 95 7.36 -3.23 13.89
N ARG A 96 6.96 -1.99 13.60
CA ARG A 96 7.40 -0.79 14.33
C ARG A 96 6.20 0.08 14.65
N ARG A 97 6.00 0.40 15.93
CA ARG A 97 4.97 1.37 16.32
C ARG A 97 5.38 2.76 15.84
N VAL A 98 4.50 3.41 15.09
CA VAL A 98 4.73 4.76 14.53
C VAL A 98 3.87 5.83 15.17
N GLY A 99 2.79 5.47 15.86
CA GLY A 99 1.97 6.46 16.54
C GLY A 99 0.67 5.92 17.15
N ILE A 100 -0.26 6.85 17.34
CA ILE A 100 -1.64 6.60 17.78
C ILE A 100 -2.58 7.37 16.85
N LEU A 101 -3.58 6.69 16.30
CA LEU A 101 -4.71 7.30 15.63
C LEU A 101 -5.91 7.34 16.57
N ARG A 102 -6.52 8.51 16.75
CA ARG A 102 -7.76 8.63 17.55
C ARG A 102 -8.94 8.08 16.75
N GLY A 103 -9.85 7.38 17.40
CA GLY A 103 -11.05 6.84 16.78
C GLY A 103 -11.89 7.89 16.07
N ALA A 104 -12.01 9.09 16.64
CA ALA A 104 -12.69 10.22 16.00
C ALA A 104 -12.07 10.66 14.66
N ALA A 105 -10.78 10.37 14.41
CA ALA A 105 -10.11 10.65 13.14
C ALA A 105 -10.26 9.50 12.13
N TRP A 106 -10.69 8.31 12.58
CA TRP A 106 -10.80 7.13 11.73
C TRP A 106 -11.73 7.31 10.52
N PRO A 107 -12.95 7.89 10.64
CA PRO A 107 -13.83 8.03 9.48
C PRO A 107 -13.19 8.84 8.34
N ARG A 108 -12.41 9.88 8.68
CA ARG A 108 -11.67 10.69 7.71
C ARG A 108 -10.56 9.87 7.05
N TYR A 109 -9.80 9.11 7.83
CA TYR A 109 -8.77 8.23 7.31
C TYR A 109 -9.35 7.14 6.41
N ALA A 110 -10.43 6.47 6.84
CA ALA A 110 -11.13 5.44 6.06
C ALA A 110 -11.68 5.98 4.72
N ALA A 111 -12.24 7.19 4.72
CA ALA A 111 -12.66 7.86 3.49
C ALA A 111 -11.47 8.13 2.54
N TRP A 112 -10.32 8.55 3.09
CA TRP A 112 -9.10 8.72 2.32
C TRP A 112 -8.59 7.40 1.72
N VAL A 113 -8.57 6.30 2.48
CA VAL A 113 -8.15 4.99 1.97
C VAL A 113 -9.03 4.54 0.79
N ALA A 114 -10.35 4.73 0.90
CA ALA A 114 -11.26 4.38 -0.20
C ALA A 114 -11.05 5.27 -1.45
N ALA A 115 -10.79 6.56 -1.24
CA ALA A 115 -10.41 7.46 -2.32
C ALA A 115 -9.07 7.08 -2.94
N TYR A 116 -8.10 6.62 -2.14
CA TYR A 116 -6.78 6.18 -2.61
C TYR A 116 -6.90 4.99 -3.57
N THR A 117 -7.61 3.92 -3.17
CA THR A 117 -7.87 2.76 -4.05
C THR A 117 -8.50 3.20 -5.38
N THR A 118 -9.48 4.10 -5.34
CA THR A 118 -10.18 4.54 -6.56
C THR A 118 -9.30 5.40 -7.46
N ALA A 119 -8.49 6.28 -6.87
CA ALA A 119 -7.57 7.15 -7.60
C ALA A 119 -6.37 6.40 -8.18
N HIS A 120 -6.06 5.22 -7.64
CA HIS A 120 -4.90 4.43 -8.03
C HIS A 120 -5.32 2.99 -8.39
N PRO A 121 -5.98 2.79 -9.54
CA PRO A 121 -6.43 1.45 -9.96
C PRO A 121 -5.30 0.56 -10.48
N GLY A 122 -4.11 1.12 -10.73
CA GLY A 122 -2.95 0.39 -11.24
C GLY A 122 -1.76 0.42 -10.28
N TYR A 123 -1.08 -0.71 -10.16
CA TYR A 123 0.21 -0.87 -9.52
C TYR A 123 1.31 -0.36 -10.46
N GLN A 124 2.08 0.63 -10.01
CA GLN A 124 3.19 1.23 -10.74
C GLN A 124 4.44 1.12 -9.89
N MET A 125 5.39 0.27 -10.30
CA MET A 125 6.58 -0.02 -9.48
C MET A 125 7.60 1.12 -9.49
N PHE A 126 7.68 1.84 -10.60
CA PHE A 126 8.78 2.76 -10.84
C PHE A 126 8.46 4.16 -10.34
N ASP A 127 9.34 4.68 -9.47
CA ASP A 127 9.57 6.11 -9.40
C ASP A 127 10.62 6.47 -10.45
N VAL A 128 10.37 7.54 -11.20
CA VAL A 128 11.34 8.05 -12.18
C VAL A 128 11.83 9.40 -11.68
N TRP A 129 13.14 9.47 -11.44
CA TRP A 129 13.81 10.66 -10.93
C TRP A 129 14.80 11.20 -11.96
N SER A 130 14.99 12.52 -11.97
CA SER A 130 15.98 13.17 -12.84
C SER A 130 17.44 12.90 -12.46
N SER A 131 17.68 12.45 -11.22
CA SER A 131 19.01 12.22 -10.66
C SER A 131 18.92 11.21 -9.51
N ALA A 132 20.05 10.55 -9.22
CA ALA A 132 20.21 9.70 -8.03
C ALA A 132 20.46 10.51 -6.74
N ASP A 133 20.80 11.80 -6.85
CA ASP A 133 20.97 12.70 -5.70
C ASP A 133 19.62 13.31 -5.30
N PRO A 134 19.00 12.89 -4.17
CA PRO A 134 17.68 13.35 -3.77
C PRO A 134 17.61 14.85 -3.50
N ALA A 135 18.73 15.50 -3.13
CA ALA A 135 18.75 16.92 -2.82
C ALA A 135 18.54 17.81 -4.06
N HIS A 136 18.84 17.27 -5.25
CA HIS A 136 18.75 17.99 -6.52
C HIS A 136 17.84 17.27 -7.54
N ALA A 137 17.22 16.15 -7.14
CA ALA A 137 16.37 15.37 -8.01
C ALA A 137 14.96 15.94 -8.09
N THR A 138 14.37 15.84 -9.28
CA THR A 138 12.93 16.02 -9.51
C THR A 138 12.32 14.65 -9.77
N ARG A 139 11.24 14.31 -9.06
CA ARG A 139 10.43 13.12 -9.37
C ARG A 139 9.53 13.43 -10.57
N TRP A 140 9.77 12.76 -11.69
CA TRP A 140 8.96 12.86 -12.90
C TRP A 140 7.76 11.92 -12.88
N VAL A 141 7.96 10.72 -12.35
CA VAL A 141 6.89 9.73 -12.16
C VAL A 141 6.93 9.27 -10.73
N GLU A 142 5.77 9.32 -10.09
CA GLU A 142 5.53 8.74 -8.77
C GLU A 142 5.01 7.31 -8.96
N GLY A 143 5.66 6.37 -8.26
CA GLY A 143 5.18 5.01 -8.19
C GLY A 143 3.83 4.94 -7.47
N CYS A 144 3.11 3.86 -7.70
CA CYS A 144 1.94 3.54 -6.92
C CYS A 144 2.05 2.09 -6.47
N LYS A 145 2.58 1.92 -5.26
CA LYS A 145 2.98 0.64 -4.68
C LYS A 145 2.80 0.68 -3.16
N CYS A 146 3.02 -0.47 -2.52
CA CYS A 146 2.70 -0.69 -1.11
C CYS A 146 3.35 0.35 -0.17
N ASP A 147 4.63 0.62 -0.32
CA ASP A 147 5.42 1.60 0.44
C ASP A 147 4.93 3.04 0.23
N GLU A 148 4.59 3.43 -1.00
CA GLU A 148 4.01 4.76 -1.26
C GLU A 148 2.64 4.90 -0.59
N PHE A 149 1.76 3.88 -0.64
CA PHE A 149 0.51 3.90 0.11
C PHE A 149 0.73 4.08 1.62
N VAL A 150 1.75 3.41 2.18
CA VAL A 150 2.08 3.55 3.59
C VAL A 150 2.62 4.94 3.92
N ALA A 151 3.55 5.47 3.11
CA ALA A 151 4.08 6.82 3.29
C ALA A 151 2.97 7.87 3.24
N ARG A 152 2.09 7.79 2.23
CA ARG A 152 0.93 8.69 2.06
C ARG A 152 -0.10 8.57 3.16
N SER A 153 -0.22 7.41 3.80
CA SER A 153 -1.10 7.23 4.96
C SER A 153 -0.62 8.01 6.18
N PHE A 154 0.69 8.11 6.38
CA PHE A 154 1.26 8.85 7.51
C PHE A 154 1.16 10.37 7.36
N GLU A 155 0.80 10.87 6.17
CA GLU A 155 0.52 12.28 5.89
C GLU A 155 -0.94 12.71 6.25
N ARG A 156 -1.80 11.80 6.73
CA ARG A 156 -3.26 12.01 6.89
C ARG A 156 -3.75 12.06 8.34
#